data_AF-A0A1V2YFX8-F1
#
_entry.id   AF-A0A1V2YFX8-F1
#
_cell.length_a   1.000
_cell.length_b   1.000
_cell.length_c   1.000
_cell.angle_alpha   90.00
_cell.angle_beta   90.00
_cell.angle_gamma   90.00
#
_symmetry.space_group_name_H-M   'P 1'
#
loop_
_entity.id
_entity.type
_entity.pdbx_description
1 polymer ?
#
loop_
_entity_poly.entity_id
_entity_poly.type
_entity_poly.pdbx_seq_one_letter_code
_entity_poly.pdbx_strand_id
1 'polypeptide(L)'
;MMKKWLIGAMIISTALSLGTVYAKDGSHCKKKEDIEQQAKEAGLSVEDYKEKMHAEHSKEAEAIISRGAEAAGISVSEYKERVLAEHEAELAKKAAEEGISVDELKQQHHHKHLTKRAEEEGISADELKAKMDEKVAEHAKEAGLSVEDYKKEMEIHRIIMRNSKSK
;
A
#
# COMPACT_ATOMS: atom_id res chain seq x y z
N MET A 1 8.70 -32.39 77.72
CA MET A 1 9.72 -33.15 76.98
C MET A 1 9.79 -32.64 75.55
N MET A 2 11.01 -32.39 75.06
CA MET A 2 11.43 -32.23 73.64
C MET A 2 11.06 -30.89 72.95
N LYS A 3 12.03 -29.98 72.78
CA LYS A 3 13.03 -29.81 71.67
C LYS A 3 12.41 -29.01 70.51
N LYS A 4 12.78 -27.73 70.36
CA LYS A 4 13.69 -27.16 69.31
C LYS A 4 13.25 -27.58 67.89
N TRP A 5 13.02 -26.67 66.94
CA TRP A 5 14.09 -26.02 66.17
C TRP A 5 13.59 -24.76 65.42
N LEU A 6 14.47 -23.76 65.37
CA LEU A 6 14.53 -22.64 64.42
C LEU A 6 14.87 -23.13 62.99
N ILE A 7 14.98 -22.17 62.06
CA ILE A 7 15.42 -22.23 60.65
C ILE A 7 14.19 -22.18 59.72
N GLY A 8 14.06 -21.27 58.76
CA GLY A 8 15.01 -20.34 58.17
C GLY A 8 14.51 -20.00 56.76
N ALA A 9 14.85 -18.80 56.31
CA ALA A 9 14.45 -18.19 55.05
C ALA A 9 14.57 -19.09 53.81
N MET A 10 13.65 -18.94 52.84
CA MET A 10 14.09 -18.84 51.44
C MET A 10 13.07 -18.09 50.57
N ILE A 11 13.57 -17.01 49.99
CA ILE A 11 13.05 -16.22 48.88
C ILE A 11 12.87 -17.12 47.66
N ILE A 12 11.71 -17.09 46.99
CA ILE A 12 11.67 -17.05 45.52
C ILE A 12 10.55 -16.09 45.11
N SER A 13 11.01 -14.90 44.73
CA SER A 13 10.33 -13.96 43.87
C SER A 13 10.11 -14.59 42.50
N THR A 14 8.86 -14.73 42.06
CA THR A 14 8.51 -14.69 40.63
C THR A 14 7.14 -14.04 40.48
N ALA A 15 7.14 -12.72 40.48
CA ALA A 15 6.12 -11.95 39.80
C ALA A 15 6.24 -12.23 38.29
N LEU A 16 5.53 -13.25 37.80
CA LEU A 16 5.16 -13.36 36.39
C LEU A 16 3.93 -12.48 36.16
N SER A 17 4.13 -11.17 36.32
CA SER A 17 3.26 -10.19 35.70
C SER A 17 3.44 -10.34 34.19
N LEU A 18 2.43 -10.93 33.55
CA LEU A 18 2.17 -10.90 32.12
C LEU A 18 2.13 -9.44 31.64
N GLY A 19 3.30 -8.88 31.38
CA GLY A 19 3.48 -7.67 30.60
C GLY A 19 3.79 -8.11 29.18
N THR A 20 2.76 -8.42 28.40
CA THR A 20 2.86 -8.39 26.94
C THR A 20 3.05 -6.94 26.52
N VAL A 21 4.30 -6.48 26.57
CA VAL A 21 4.70 -5.25 25.92
C VAL A 21 4.66 -5.55 24.43
N TYR A 22 3.52 -5.25 23.81
CA TYR A 22 3.43 -5.08 22.37
C TYR A 22 4.41 -3.96 22.00
N ALA A 23 5.61 -4.36 21.57
CA ALA A 23 6.55 -3.48 20.90
C ALA A 23 5.88 -3.03 19.59
N LYS A 24 5.31 -1.84 19.63
CA LYS A 24 4.75 -1.11 18.50
C LYS A 24 5.84 -0.18 17.97
N ASP A 25 6.87 -0.75 17.37
CA ASP A 25 7.90 0.02 16.67
C ASP A 25 8.37 -0.73 15.42
N GLY A 26 8.41 -0.02 14.28
CA GLY A 26 9.08 -0.47 13.06
C GLY A 26 8.17 -1.06 11.96
N SER A 27 6.97 -0.53 11.74
CA SER A 27 6.11 -0.99 10.64
C SER A 27 6.49 -0.30 9.32
N HIS A 28 7.62 -0.65 8.70
CA HIS A 28 7.85 -0.39 7.26
C HIS A 28 8.86 -1.34 6.58
N CYS A 29 9.68 -2.08 7.32
CA CYS A 29 10.61 -3.08 6.77
C CYS A 29 9.97 -4.44 6.41
N LYS A 30 8.74 -4.73 6.85
CA LYS A 30 8.07 -6.03 6.64
C LYS A 30 7.64 -6.30 5.19
N LYS A 31 7.41 -5.27 4.37
CA LYS A 31 6.84 -5.48 3.02
C LYS A 31 7.72 -6.28 2.07
N LYS A 32 9.06 -6.20 2.17
CA LYS A 32 9.96 -6.97 1.29
C LYS A 32 10.06 -8.42 1.74
N GLU A 33 10.27 -8.65 3.03
CA GLU A 33 10.30 -10.01 3.62
C GLU A 33 8.95 -10.73 3.46
N ASP A 34 7.83 -10.02 3.64
CA ASP A 34 6.48 -10.60 3.46
C ASP A 34 6.26 -11.03 2.00
N ILE A 35 6.69 -10.25 1.00
CA ILE A 35 6.55 -10.62 -0.42
C ILE A 35 7.49 -11.78 -0.78
N GLU A 36 8.73 -11.78 -0.29
CA GLU A 36 9.67 -12.89 -0.52
C GLU A 36 9.18 -14.19 0.12
N GLN A 37 8.63 -14.10 1.33
CA GLN A 37 8.05 -15.24 2.01
C GLN A 37 6.78 -15.74 1.28
N GLN A 38 5.88 -14.85 0.90
CA GLN A 38 4.67 -15.21 0.14
C GLN A 38 5.01 -15.81 -1.23
N ALA A 39 6.03 -15.28 -1.92
CA ALA A 39 6.51 -15.85 -3.18
C ALA A 39 7.08 -17.26 -2.97
N LYS A 40 7.90 -17.46 -1.92
CA LYS A 40 8.43 -18.78 -1.54
C LYS A 40 7.33 -19.77 -1.18
N GLU A 41 6.33 -19.36 -0.41
CA GLU A 41 5.17 -20.18 -0.04
C GLU A 41 4.30 -20.54 -1.26
N ALA A 42 4.17 -19.62 -2.22
CA ALA A 42 3.50 -19.86 -3.49
C ALA A 42 4.35 -20.70 -4.48
N GLY A 43 5.63 -20.95 -4.16
CA GLY A 43 6.57 -21.65 -5.05
C GLY A 43 6.93 -20.86 -6.32
N LEU A 44 6.84 -19.52 -6.27
CA LEU A 44 7.09 -18.62 -7.39
C LEU A 44 8.33 -17.75 -7.14
N SER A 45 8.90 -17.19 -8.20
CA SER A 45 9.87 -16.11 -8.04
C SER A 45 9.19 -14.84 -7.50
N VAL A 46 9.97 -13.95 -6.92
CA VAL A 46 9.45 -12.68 -6.37
C VAL A 46 8.86 -11.82 -7.48
N GLU A 47 9.47 -11.85 -8.66
CA GLU A 47 9.03 -11.17 -9.87
C GLU A 47 7.69 -11.74 -10.36
N ASP A 48 7.59 -13.06 -10.55
CA ASP A 48 6.35 -13.72 -11.00
C ASP A 48 5.20 -13.52 -10.00
N TYR A 49 5.52 -13.54 -8.70
CA TYR A 49 4.55 -13.29 -7.64
C TYR A 49 4.01 -11.87 -7.70
N LYS A 50 4.87 -10.87 -7.94
CA LYS A 50 4.46 -9.47 -8.11
C LYS A 50 3.56 -9.31 -9.33
N GLU A 51 3.89 -9.92 -10.46
CA GLU A 51 3.06 -9.89 -11.67
C GLU A 51 1.69 -10.51 -11.43
N LYS A 52 1.66 -11.67 -10.78
CA LYS A 52 0.40 -12.32 -10.40
C LYS A 52 -0.47 -11.41 -9.52
N MET A 53 0.13 -10.81 -8.49
CA MET A 53 -0.57 -9.87 -7.60
C MET A 53 -1.08 -8.64 -8.36
N HIS A 54 -0.30 -8.11 -9.31
CA HIS A 54 -0.73 -7.01 -10.18
C HIS A 54 -1.93 -7.41 -11.04
N ALA A 55 -1.91 -8.60 -11.64
CA ALA A 55 -3.01 -9.10 -12.45
C ALA A 55 -4.27 -9.37 -11.62
N GLU A 56 -4.14 -9.95 -10.44
CA GLU A 56 -5.27 -10.17 -9.52
C GLU A 56 -5.88 -8.85 -9.03
N HIS A 57 -5.04 -7.89 -8.64
CA HIS A 57 -5.52 -6.56 -8.25
C HIS A 57 -6.20 -5.81 -9.40
N SER A 58 -5.72 -5.96 -10.64
CA SER A 58 -6.36 -5.36 -11.82
C SER A 58 -7.76 -5.95 -12.03
N LYS A 59 -7.88 -7.28 -11.97
CA LYS A 59 -9.18 -7.97 -12.09
C LYS A 59 -10.14 -7.59 -10.96
N GLU A 60 -9.63 -7.48 -9.73
CA GLU A 60 -10.43 -7.05 -8.59
C GLU A 60 -10.92 -5.61 -8.78
N ALA A 61 -10.04 -4.69 -9.22
CA ALA A 61 -10.41 -3.32 -9.50
C ALA A 61 -11.50 -3.24 -10.58
N GLU A 62 -11.37 -3.98 -11.68
CA GLU A 62 -12.38 -4.07 -12.74
C GLU A 62 -13.72 -4.62 -12.20
N ALA A 63 -13.68 -5.64 -11.35
CA ALA A 63 -14.89 -6.19 -10.73
C ALA A 63 -15.58 -5.17 -9.82
N ILE A 64 -14.81 -4.38 -9.05
CA ILE A 64 -15.35 -3.30 -8.21
C ILE A 64 -15.93 -2.18 -9.08
N ILE A 65 -15.26 -1.82 -10.19
CA ILE A 65 -15.76 -0.85 -11.16
C ILE A 65 -17.11 -1.31 -11.72
N SER A 66 -17.19 -2.54 -12.21
CA SER A 66 -18.43 -3.10 -12.79
C SER A 66 -19.55 -3.10 -11.77
N ARG A 67 -19.29 -3.60 -10.56
CA ARG A 67 -20.28 -3.62 -9.47
C ARG A 67 -20.70 -2.21 -9.05
N GLY A 68 -19.76 -1.27 -8.99
CA GLY A 68 -20.03 0.12 -8.63
C GLY A 68 -20.86 0.84 -9.69
N ALA A 69 -20.61 0.55 -10.97
CA ALA A 69 -21.38 1.08 -12.09
C ALA A 69 -22.81 0.52 -12.07
N GLU A 70 -22.97 -0.80 -11.91
CA GLU A 70 -24.27 -1.47 -11.75
C GLU A 70 -25.06 -0.92 -10.55
N ALA A 71 -24.41 -0.78 -9.38
CA ALA A 71 -25.04 -0.26 -8.17
C ALA A 71 -25.48 1.20 -8.31
N ALA A 72 -24.79 1.98 -9.14
CA ALA A 72 -25.15 3.36 -9.44
C ALA A 72 -26.11 3.49 -10.64
N GLY A 73 -26.40 2.40 -11.35
CA GLY A 73 -27.24 2.42 -12.55
C GLY A 73 -26.63 3.22 -13.71
N ILE A 74 -25.30 3.30 -13.80
CA ILE A 74 -24.56 4.04 -14.83
C ILE A 74 -23.64 3.10 -15.60
N SER A 75 -23.11 3.55 -16.74
CA SER A 75 -22.10 2.80 -17.47
C SER A 75 -20.76 2.75 -16.72
N VAL A 76 -19.94 1.75 -17.05
CA VAL A 76 -18.57 1.62 -16.51
C VAL A 76 -17.71 2.86 -16.80
N SER A 77 -17.82 3.45 -17.99
CA SER A 77 -17.10 4.66 -18.35
C SER A 77 -17.51 5.86 -17.49
N GLU A 78 -18.81 6.07 -17.30
CA GLU A 78 -19.31 7.15 -16.44
C GLU A 78 -18.91 6.95 -14.98
N TYR A 79 -18.89 5.70 -14.51
CA TYR A 79 -18.41 5.39 -13.16
C TYR A 79 -16.93 5.75 -12.98
N LYS A 80 -16.07 5.42 -13.97
CA LYS A 80 -14.65 5.79 -13.95
C LYS A 80 -14.46 7.31 -13.89
N GLU A 81 -15.21 8.06 -14.69
CA GLU A 81 -15.17 9.53 -14.68
C GLU A 81 -15.63 10.10 -13.34
N ARG A 82 -16.70 9.55 -12.76
CA ARG A 82 -17.17 9.96 -11.42
C ARG A 82 -16.11 9.74 -10.36
N VAL A 83 -15.44 8.58 -10.35
CA VAL A 83 -14.38 8.26 -9.40
C VAL A 83 -13.20 9.24 -9.51
N LEU A 84 -12.81 9.60 -10.74
CA LEU A 84 -11.78 10.62 -10.96
C LEU A 84 -12.21 11.99 -10.47
N ALA A 85 -13.44 12.41 -10.77
CA ALA A 85 -13.97 13.70 -10.34
C ALA A 85 -14.07 13.81 -8.81
N GLU A 86 -14.52 12.73 -8.14
CA GLU A 86 -14.53 12.65 -6.67
C GLU A 86 -13.13 12.77 -6.09
N HIS A 87 -12.15 12.06 -6.67
CA HIS A 87 -10.75 12.15 -6.21
C HIS A 87 -10.15 13.54 -6.43
N GLU A 88 -10.40 14.19 -7.56
CA GLU A 88 -9.97 15.58 -7.80
C GLU A 88 -10.60 16.56 -6.80
N ALA A 89 -11.88 16.37 -6.44
CA ALA A 89 -12.54 17.16 -5.41
C ALA A 89 -11.93 16.92 -4.02
N GLU A 90 -11.57 15.68 -3.68
CA GLU A 90 -10.86 15.35 -2.44
C GLU A 90 -9.47 16.00 -2.38
N LEU A 91 -8.74 16.00 -3.51
CA LEU A 91 -7.45 16.68 -3.60
C LEU A 91 -7.60 18.20 -3.48
N ALA A 92 -8.61 18.80 -4.12
CA ALA A 92 -8.92 20.22 -3.98
C ALA A 92 -9.23 20.60 -2.54
N LYS A 93 -10.01 19.76 -1.84
CA LYS A 93 -10.31 19.96 -0.42
C LYS A 93 -9.04 19.90 0.44
N LYS A 94 -8.19 18.87 0.26
CA LYS A 94 -6.93 18.74 1.01
C LYS A 94 -5.96 19.88 0.73
N ALA A 95 -5.85 20.30 -0.53
CA ALA A 95 -5.00 21.41 -0.92
C ALA A 95 -5.47 22.71 -0.25
N ALA A 96 -6.79 22.96 -0.22
CA ALA A 96 -7.37 24.10 0.48
C ALA A 96 -7.14 24.04 2.01
N GLU A 97 -7.23 22.86 2.62
CA GLU A 97 -6.93 22.65 4.05
C GLU A 97 -5.46 22.96 4.38
N GLU A 98 -4.54 22.62 3.48
CA GLU A 98 -3.10 22.89 3.62
C GLU A 98 -2.69 24.30 3.13
N GLY A 99 -3.62 25.05 2.52
CA GLY A 99 -3.35 26.38 1.99
C GLY A 99 -2.46 26.40 0.75
N ILE A 100 -2.42 25.30 -0.02
CA ILE A 100 -1.61 25.13 -1.23
C ILE A 100 -2.51 24.87 -2.44
N SER A 101 -1.96 24.92 -3.66
CA SER A 101 -2.67 24.50 -4.87
C SER A 101 -2.72 22.97 -5.00
N VAL A 102 -3.68 22.47 -5.79
CA VAL A 102 -3.80 21.02 -6.08
C VAL A 102 -2.56 20.47 -6.77
N ASP A 103 -1.95 21.25 -7.67
CA ASP A 103 -0.71 20.86 -8.35
C ASP A 103 0.45 20.74 -7.37
N GLU A 104 0.58 21.67 -6.43
CA GLU A 104 1.61 21.59 -5.38
C GLU A 104 1.41 20.36 -4.48
N LEU A 105 0.15 20.08 -4.09
CA LEU A 105 -0.18 18.88 -3.32
C LEU A 105 0.20 17.59 -4.08
N LYS A 106 -0.17 17.51 -5.37
CA LYS A 106 0.18 16.38 -6.25
C LYS A 106 1.70 16.22 -6.37
N GLN A 107 2.44 17.30 -6.56
CA GLN A 107 3.90 17.28 -6.65
C GLN A 107 4.56 16.84 -5.34
N GLN A 108 4.09 17.36 -4.20
CA GLN A 108 4.64 17.00 -2.89
C GLN A 108 4.42 15.51 -2.60
N HIS A 109 3.22 14.99 -2.87
CA HIS A 109 2.93 13.56 -2.74
C HIS A 109 3.79 12.70 -3.66
N HIS A 110 3.94 13.10 -4.92
CA HIS A 110 4.75 12.39 -5.91
C HIS A 110 6.23 12.36 -5.50
N HIS A 111 6.79 13.51 -5.12
CA HIS A 111 8.18 13.62 -4.68
C HIS A 111 8.42 12.80 -3.42
N LYS A 112 7.57 12.93 -2.40
CA LYS A 112 7.68 12.15 -1.16
C LYS A 112 7.63 10.65 -1.41
N HIS A 113 6.77 10.19 -2.32
CA HIS A 113 6.67 8.78 -2.67
C HIS A 113 7.92 8.28 -3.40
N LEU A 114 8.44 9.04 -4.36
CA LEU A 114 9.67 8.69 -5.08
C LEU A 114 10.87 8.67 -4.15
N THR A 115 11.08 9.71 -3.34
CA THR A 115 12.22 9.79 -2.41
C THR A 115 12.21 8.63 -1.43
N LYS A 116 11.06 8.34 -0.80
CA LYS A 116 10.93 7.21 0.12
C LYS A 116 11.27 5.87 -0.54
N ARG A 117 10.72 5.64 -1.74
CA ARG A 117 10.95 4.37 -2.45
C ARG A 117 12.38 4.25 -2.97
N ALA A 118 12.99 5.36 -3.36
CA ALA A 118 14.38 5.41 -3.80
C ALA A 118 15.34 5.07 -2.65
N GLU A 119 15.08 5.62 -1.45
CA GLU A 119 15.79 5.25 -0.22
C GLU A 119 15.63 3.75 0.11
N GLU A 120 14.42 3.19 -0.04
CA GLU A 120 14.16 1.77 0.20
C GLU A 120 14.88 0.85 -0.79
N GLU A 121 15.07 1.29 -2.03
CA GLU A 121 15.76 0.56 -3.10
C GLU A 121 17.28 0.87 -3.15
N GLY A 122 17.75 1.84 -2.36
CA GLY A 122 19.16 2.26 -2.34
C GLY A 122 19.62 2.94 -3.65
N ILE A 123 18.69 3.56 -4.38
CA ILE A 123 18.95 4.26 -5.65
C ILE A 123 18.55 5.74 -5.53
N SER A 124 18.91 6.57 -6.51
CA SER A 124 18.44 7.96 -6.54
C SER A 124 16.97 8.06 -6.97
N ALA A 125 16.30 9.13 -6.57
CA ALA A 125 14.90 9.39 -6.95
C ALA A 125 14.74 9.55 -8.48
N ASP A 126 15.75 10.11 -9.15
CA ASP A 126 15.76 10.27 -10.61
C ASP A 126 15.90 8.92 -11.33
N GLU A 127 16.78 8.04 -10.85
CA GLU A 127 16.92 6.68 -11.38
C GLU A 127 15.65 5.85 -11.17
N LEU A 128 15.02 5.97 -10.01
CA LEU A 128 13.74 5.29 -9.74
C LEU A 128 12.66 5.80 -10.69
N LYS A 129 12.57 7.12 -10.88
CA LYS A 129 11.59 7.74 -11.78
C LYS A 129 11.77 7.22 -13.21
N ALA A 130 12.99 7.20 -13.72
CA ALA A 130 13.29 6.69 -15.05
C ALA A 130 12.86 5.22 -15.21
N LYS A 131 13.20 4.36 -14.24
CA LYS A 131 12.77 2.94 -14.24
C LYS A 131 11.25 2.79 -14.21
N MET A 132 10.54 3.63 -13.45
CA MET A 132 9.08 3.59 -13.39
C MET A 132 8.44 4.05 -14.70
N ASP A 133 8.94 5.14 -15.30
CA ASP A 133 8.43 5.62 -16.58
C ASP A 133 8.69 4.62 -17.72
N GLU A 134 9.84 3.94 -17.72
CA GLU A 134 10.14 2.85 -18.66
C GLU A 134 9.15 1.69 -18.54
N LYS A 135 8.95 1.17 -17.32
CA LYS A 135 7.98 0.08 -17.08
C LYS A 135 6.56 0.47 -17.44
N VAL A 136 6.17 1.72 -17.15
CA VAL A 136 4.85 2.22 -17.52
C VAL A 136 4.72 2.29 -19.04
N ALA A 137 5.77 2.70 -19.76
CA ALA A 137 5.75 2.72 -21.22
C ALA A 137 5.71 1.30 -21.84
N GLU A 138 6.39 0.33 -21.23
CA GLU A 138 6.33 -1.08 -21.63
C GLU A 138 4.92 -1.64 -21.46
N HIS A 139 4.35 -1.54 -20.25
CA HIS A 139 2.99 -2.03 -20.00
C HIS A 139 1.92 -1.30 -20.81
N ALA A 140 2.08 0.00 -21.08
CA ALA A 140 1.19 0.71 -21.98
C ALA A 140 1.21 0.12 -23.40
N LYS A 141 2.40 -0.23 -23.91
CA LYS A 141 2.53 -0.91 -25.21
C LYS A 141 1.91 -2.30 -25.20
N GLU A 142 2.13 -3.08 -24.13
CA GLU A 142 1.53 -4.41 -23.98
C GLU A 142 0.00 -4.36 -23.94
N ALA A 143 -0.55 -3.35 -23.26
CA ALA A 143 -1.98 -3.09 -23.19
C ALA A 143 -2.56 -2.48 -24.49
N GLY A 144 -1.72 -2.09 -25.44
CA GLY A 144 -2.14 -1.39 -26.66
C GLY A 144 -2.71 0.01 -26.39
N LEU A 145 -2.33 0.64 -25.28
CA LEU A 145 -2.79 1.96 -24.84
C LEU A 145 -1.69 3.01 -24.98
N SER A 146 -2.10 4.28 -25.01
CA SER A 146 -1.14 5.37 -24.82
C SER A 146 -0.60 5.35 -23.38
N VAL A 147 0.59 5.88 -23.18
CA VAL A 147 1.20 6.00 -21.83
C VAL A 147 0.30 6.81 -20.89
N GLU A 148 -0.37 7.84 -21.41
CA GLU A 148 -1.27 8.70 -20.65
C GLU A 148 -2.55 7.96 -20.24
N ASP A 149 -3.15 7.21 -21.16
CA ASP A 149 -4.38 6.45 -20.86
C ASP A 149 -4.09 5.31 -19.89
N TYR A 150 -2.95 4.64 -20.03
CA TYR A 150 -2.52 3.63 -19.07
C TYR A 150 -2.28 4.23 -17.68
N LYS A 151 -1.65 5.41 -17.59
CA LYS A 151 -1.46 6.12 -16.31
C LYS A 151 -2.81 6.46 -15.66
N LYS A 152 -3.79 6.93 -16.43
CA LYS A 152 -5.16 7.21 -15.95
C LYS A 152 -5.86 5.94 -15.44
N GLU A 153 -5.79 4.85 -16.20
CA GLU A 153 -6.41 3.57 -15.82
C GLU A 153 -5.83 3.03 -14.51
N MET A 154 -4.50 3.09 -14.37
CA MET A 154 -3.81 2.69 -13.14
C MET A 154 -4.11 3.60 -11.95
N GLU A 155 -4.36 4.89 -12.19
CA GLU A 155 -4.78 5.83 -11.17
C GLU A 155 -6.19 5.52 -10.68
N ILE A 156 -7.13 5.25 -11.59
CA ILE A 156 -8.49 4.78 -11.25
C ILE A 156 -8.42 3.50 -10.42
N HIS A 157 -7.68 2.49 -10.87
CA HIS A 157 -7.50 1.24 -10.13
C HIS A 157 -6.94 1.49 -8.72
N ARG A 158 -5.96 2.39 -8.58
CA ARG A 158 -5.39 2.75 -7.29
C ARG A 158 -6.41 3.43 -6.36
N ILE A 159 -7.22 4.36 -6.88
CA ILE A 159 -8.25 5.08 -6.11
C ILE A 159 -9.30 4.08 -5.61
N ILE A 160 -9.78 3.19 -6.48
CA ILE A 160 -10.82 2.22 -6.15
C ILE A 160 -10.34 1.21 -5.11
N MET A 161 -9.13 0.69 -5.27
CA MET A 161 -8.52 -0.24 -4.30
C MET A 161 -8.22 0.43 -2.96
N ARG A 162 -7.94 1.74 -2.94
CA ARG A 162 -7.82 2.50 -1.68
C ARG A 162 -9.17 2.61 -0.99
N ASN A 163 -10.20 2.99 -1.73
CA ASN A 163 -11.54 3.22 -1.20
C ASN A 163 -12.23 1.91 -0.76
N SER A 164 -11.93 0.78 -1.41
CA SER A 164 -12.44 -0.53 -1.01
C SER A 164 -11.85 -1.03 0.30
N LYS A 165 -10.57 -0.73 0.57
CA LYS A 165 -9.86 -1.13 1.80
C LYS A 165 -10.14 -0.24 3.01
N SER A 166 -10.72 0.94 2.81
CA SER A 166 -11.07 1.87 3.88
C SER A 166 -12.51 1.72 4.41
N LYS A 167 -13.29 0.79 3.85
CA LYS A 167 -14.66 0.46 4.29
C LYS A 167 -14.66 -0.87 5.05
#